data_AF-A0A1B8XWM3-F1
#
_entry.id   AF-A0A1B8XWM3-F1
#
_cell.length_a   1.000
_cell.length_b   1.000
_cell.length_c   1.000
_cell.angle_alpha   90.00
_cell.angle_beta   90.00
_cell.angle_gamma   90.00
#
_symmetry.space_group_name_H-M   'P 1'
#
loop_
_entity.id
_entity.type
_entity.pdbx_description
1 polymer ?
#
loop_
_entity_poly.entity_id
_entity_poly.type
_entity_poly.pdbx_seq_one_letter_code
_entity_poly.pdbx_strand_id
1 'polypeptide(L)'
;VKFGNTTFKTDVYHKSLNPQWNSEWFKFEVDDEDLQDEPLQITVLDHDTYSANDAIGKVYIDIDPLLYTEAATVISGWFPIYDTIHGIRGEISVLVKVDLFNDLNRFRQSSCGVKFFC
;
A
#
# COMPACT_ATOMS: atom_id res chain seq x y z
N VAL A 1 2.80 3.75 3.79
CA VAL A 1 1.76 3.09 2.97
C VAL A 1 0.45 3.17 3.73
N LYS A 2 -0.59 3.76 3.15
CA LYS A 2 -1.91 3.92 3.76
C LYS A 2 -2.96 3.30 2.84
N PHE A 3 -3.89 2.57 3.42
CA PHE A 3 -5.04 2.03 2.72
C PHE A 3 -6.23 1.92 3.69
N GLY A 4 -7.38 2.48 3.32
CA GLY A 4 -8.51 2.70 4.22
C GLY A 4 -8.05 3.40 5.52
N ASN A 5 -8.38 2.79 6.66
CA ASN A 5 -8.00 3.29 7.99
C ASN A 5 -6.64 2.78 8.49
N THR A 6 -5.96 1.92 7.73
CA THR A 6 -4.70 1.30 8.16
C THR A 6 -3.50 2.00 7.52
N THR A 7 -2.46 2.24 8.31
CA THR A 7 -1.20 2.85 7.83
C THR A 7 0.00 2.08 8.34
N PHE A 8 0.86 1.65 7.42
CA PHE A 8 2.17 1.08 7.71
C PHE A 8 3.31 2.01 7.29
N LYS A 9 4.45 1.85 7.96
CA LYS A 9 5.70 2.56 7.66
C LYS A 9 6.83 1.54 7.56
N THR A 10 7.73 1.74 6.60
CA THR A 10 8.97 0.99 6.48
C THR A 10 10.01 1.54 7.45
N ASP A 11 11.10 0.81 7.64
CA ASP A 11 12.31 1.36 8.26
C ASP A 11 12.90 2.49 7.40
N VAL A 12 13.64 3.37 8.08
CA VAL A 12 14.35 4.49 7.45
C VAL A 12 15.67 3.99 6.89
N TYR A 13 15.89 4.17 5.59
CA TYR A 13 17.16 3.85 4.95
C TYR A 13 18.00 5.12 4.82
N HIS A 14 19.01 5.26 5.67
CA HIS A 14 19.84 6.47 5.70
C HIS A 14 20.84 6.50 4.54
N LYS A 15 21.05 7.71 3.97
CA LYS A 15 22.12 8.03 3.01
C LYS A 15 22.09 7.21 1.70
N SER A 16 20.91 6.92 1.16
CA SER A 16 20.77 6.32 -0.16
C SER A 16 19.76 7.07 -1.03
N LEU A 17 20.13 7.32 -2.28
CA LEU A 17 19.23 7.83 -3.32
C LEU A 17 18.43 6.72 -4.01
N ASN A 18 18.82 5.46 -3.80
CA ASN A 18 18.14 4.27 -4.32
C ASN A 18 17.92 3.27 -3.17
N PRO A 19 17.11 3.62 -2.17
CA PRO A 19 16.84 2.73 -1.04
C PRO A 19 16.16 1.44 -1.53
N GLN A 20 16.68 0.30 -1.09
CA GLN A 20 16.05 -1.00 -1.28
C GLN A 20 15.52 -1.46 0.06
N TRP A 21 14.24 -1.18 0.31
CA TRP A 21 13.64 -1.55 1.59
C TRP A 21 13.45 -3.06 1.73
N ASN A 22 13.21 -3.78 0.62
CA ASN A 22 12.92 -5.23 0.61
C ASN A 22 11.97 -5.64 1.76
N SER A 23 11.02 -4.77 2.09
CA SER A 23 10.17 -4.94 3.26
C SER A 23 9.30 -6.17 3.12
N GLU A 24 8.97 -6.77 4.26
CA GLU A 24 7.92 -7.77 4.30
C GLU A 24 6.59 -7.20 3.79
N TRP A 25 5.70 -8.08 3.34
CA TRP A 25 4.40 -7.68 2.82
C TRP A 25 3.58 -6.95 3.89
N PHE A 26 3.15 -5.72 3.57
CA PHE A 26 2.15 -5.02 4.34
C PHE A 26 0.78 -5.62 4.06
N LYS A 27 0.16 -6.21 5.10
CA LYS A 27 -1.15 -6.84 5.00
C LYS A 27 -2.22 -5.86 5.47
N PHE A 28 -3.19 -5.61 4.61
CA PHE A 28 -4.36 -4.80 4.90
C PHE A 28 -5.57 -5.72 4.89
N GLU A 29 -6.31 -5.75 6.00
CA GLU A 29 -7.63 -6.37 6.06
C GLU A 29 -8.63 -5.22 5.96
N VAL A 30 -9.37 -5.18 4.86
CA VAL A 30 -10.35 -4.14 4.55
C VAL A 30 -11.62 -4.78 4.03
N ASP A 31 -12.75 -4.14 4.29
CA ASP A 31 -14.05 -4.58 3.78
C ASP A 31 -14.24 -4.11 2.32
N ASP A 32 -15.22 -4.70 1.62
CA ASP A 32 -15.53 -4.37 0.21
C ASP A 32 -15.89 -2.89 -0.01
N GLU A 33 -16.39 -2.20 1.03
CA GLU A 33 -16.68 -0.76 0.99
C GLU A 33 -15.39 0.07 0.95
N ASP A 34 -14.41 -0.24 1.81
CA ASP A 34 -13.11 0.45 1.84
C ASP A 34 -12.27 0.19 0.59
N LEU A 35 -12.46 -0.98 -0.04
CA LEU A 35 -11.79 -1.37 -1.29
C LEU A 35 -12.16 -0.47 -2.47
N GLN A 36 -13.38 0.09 -2.49
CA GLN A 36 -13.92 0.87 -3.61
C GLN A 36 -13.81 2.39 -3.41
N ASP A 37 -13.53 2.85 -2.19
CA ASP A 37 -13.60 4.28 -1.84
C ASP A 37 -12.25 4.99 -2.00
N GLU A 38 -11.13 4.34 -1.66
CA GLU A 38 -9.82 4.99 -1.59
C GLU A 38 -8.70 4.14 -2.22
N PRO A 39 -7.83 4.73 -3.08
CA PRO A 39 -6.69 4.00 -3.65
C PRO A 39 -5.58 3.76 -2.62
N LEU A 40 -4.71 2.79 -2.91
CA LEU A 40 -3.51 2.55 -2.11
C LEU A 40 -2.56 3.77 -2.21
N GLN A 41 -2.33 4.43 -1.08
CA GLN A 41 -1.47 5.60 -1.02
C GLN A 41 -0.09 5.25 -0.46
N ILE A 42 0.96 5.56 -1.21
CA ILE A 42 2.34 5.47 -0.76
C ILE A 42 2.91 6.88 -0.67
N THR A 43 3.23 7.31 0.55
CA THR A 43 3.91 8.59 0.78
C THR A 43 5.39 8.32 1.00
N VAL A 44 6.23 8.97 0.21
CA VAL A 44 7.68 8.94 0.35
C VAL A 44 8.11 10.17 1.15
N LEU A 45 8.84 9.96 2.23
CA LEU A 45 9.31 11.00 3.13
C LEU A 45 10.84 11.04 3.10
N ASP A 46 11.40 12.24 3.05
CA ASP A 46 12.82 12.46 3.33
C ASP A 46 12.99 12.53 4.85
N HIS A 47 13.88 11.71 5.39
CA HIS A 47 14.11 11.66 6.83
C HIS A 47 15.35 12.47 7.19
N ASP A 48 15.13 13.70 7.61
CA ASP A 48 16.19 14.57 8.11
C ASP A 48 16.40 14.39 9.62
N THR A 49 17.67 14.32 10.02
CA THR A 49 18.02 14.16 11.45
C THR A 49 17.88 15.47 12.24
N TYR A 50 17.86 16.62 11.56
CA TYR A 50 17.92 17.95 12.18
C TYR A 50 16.80 18.91 11.73
N SER A 51 15.96 18.53 10.76
CA SER A 51 14.80 19.30 10.26
C SER A 51 13.51 18.48 10.40
N ALA A 52 12.36 19.12 10.14
CA ALA A 52 11.10 18.40 9.97
C ALA A 52 11.20 17.47 8.75
N ASN A 53 10.67 16.25 8.85
CA ASN A 53 10.63 15.32 7.72
C ASN A 53 9.76 15.90 6.60
N ASP A 54 10.36 16.14 5.44
CA ASP A 54 9.65 16.67 4.29
C ASP A 54 9.09 15.53 3.43
N ALA A 55 7.85 15.71 2.97
CA ALA A 55 7.28 14.78 2.01
C ALA A 55 7.93 14.99 0.64
N ILE A 56 8.62 13.96 0.13
CA ILE A 56 9.19 13.97 -1.22
C ILE A 56 8.04 13.94 -2.23
N GLY A 57 7.02 13.11 -1.96
CA GLY A 57 5.82 13.04 -2.79
C GLY A 57 4.96 11.82 -2.46
N LYS A 58 3.92 11.62 -3.27
CA LYS A 58 2.93 10.56 -3.10
C LYS A 58 2.75 9.78 -4.39
N VAL A 59 2.40 8.52 -4.22
CA VAL A 59 1.98 7.61 -5.27
C VAL A 59 0.61 7.07 -4.90
N TYR A 60 -0.28 7.04 -5.88
CA TYR A 60 -1.61 6.48 -5.76
C TYR A 60 -1.69 5.28 -6.70
N ILE A 61 -2.01 4.12 -6.16
CA ILE A 61 -2.19 2.89 -6.93
C ILE A 61 -3.65 2.50 -6.80
N ASP A 62 -4.35 2.58 -7.93
CA ASP A 62 -5.71 2.08 -8.05
C ASP A 62 -5.69 0.55 -8.06
N ILE A 63 -6.41 -0.05 -7.13
CA ILE A 63 -6.52 -1.50 -7.00
C ILE A 63 -7.86 -2.03 -7.50
N ASP A 64 -8.81 -1.17 -7.91
CA ASP A 64 -10.09 -1.57 -8.48
C ASP A 64 -9.93 -2.59 -9.62
N PRO A 65 -8.98 -2.43 -10.57
CA PRO A 65 -8.81 -3.41 -11.64
C PRO A 65 -8.46 -4.82 -11.14
N LEU A 66 -7.84 -4.94 -9.96
CA LEU A 66 -7.50 -6.24 -9.35
C LEU A 66 -8.70 -6.91 -8.68
N LEU A 67 -9.78 -6.16 -8.39
CA LEU A 67 -10.98 -6.68 -7.72
C LEU A 67 -11.92 -7.38 -8.70
N TYR A 68 -12.06 -6.82 -9.91
CA TYR A 68 -13.03 -7.30 -10.90
C TYR A 68 -12.47 -8.34 -11.87
N THR A 69 -11.15 -8.48 -11.94
CA THR A 69 -10.48 -9.37 -12.89
C THR A 69 -9.98 -10.63 -12.21
N GLU A 70 -10.58 -11.78 -12.53
CA GLU A 70 -10.13 -13.09 -12.04
C GLU A 70 -8.74 -13.49 -12.57
N ALA A 71 -8.24 -12.81 -13.60
CA ALA A 71 -6.99 -13.14 -14.29
C ALA A 71 -5.75 -12.44 -13.71
N ALA A 72 -5.91 -11.39 -12.90
CA ALA A 72 -4.80 -10.60 -12.37
C ALA A 72 -5.11 -10.18 -10.93
N THR A 73 -4.39 -10.78 -9.99
CA THR A 73 -4.43 -10.46 -8.56
C THR A 73 -3.22 -9.67 -8.11
N VAL A 74 -2.35 -9.29 -9.05
CA VAL A 74 -1.06 -8.67 -8.78
C VAL A 74 -0.83 -7.50 -9.72
N ILE A 75 -0.44 -6.35 -9.15
CA ILE A 75 0.12 -5.20 -9.86
C ILE A 75 1.61 -5.11 -9.51
N SER A 76 2.46 -4.95 -10.52
CA SER A 76 3.89 -4.72 -10.32
C SER A 76 4.42 -3.72 -11.32
N GLY A 77 5.23 -2.77 -10.88
CA GLY A 77 5.83 -1.79 -11.79
C GLY A 77 6.49 -0.62 -11.09
N TRP A 78 7.10 0.23 -11.90
CA TRP A 78 7.61 1.53 -11.47
C TRP A 78 6.50 2.56 -11.53
N PHE A 79 6.28 3.25 -10.43
CA PHE A 79 5.26 4.28 -10.30
C PHE A 79 5.93 5.63 -10.03
N PRO A 80 5.57 6.69 -10.78
CA PRO A 80 6.12 8.02 -10.56
C PRO A 80 5.65 8.60 -9.23
N ILE A 81 6.58 9.17 -8.48
CA ILE A 81 6.35 9.89 -7.23
C ILE A 81 6.00 11.33 -7.57
N TYR A 82 4.77 11.74 -7.25
CA TYR A 82 4.28 13.10 -7.51
C TYR A 82 4.42 13.98 -6.27
N ASP A 83 5.12 15.09 -6.42
CA ASP A 83 5.15 16.19 -5.47
C ASP A 83 4.14 17.27 -5.84
N THR A 84 3.49 17.84 -4.83
CA THR A 84 2.51 18.92 -4.99
C THR A 84 3.10 20.22 -5.57
N ILE A 85 4.42 20.42 -5.47
CA ILE A 85 5.06 21.69 -5.83
C ILE A 85 5.92 21.55 -7.09
N HIS A 86 6.60 20.41 -7.28
CA HIS A 86 7.61 20.26 -8.35
C HIS A 86 7.27 19.21 -9.41
N GLY A 87 6.13 18.52 -9.30
CA GLY A 87 5.77 17.45 -10.24
C GLY A 87 6.46 16.13 -9.92
N ILE A 88 6.93 15.40 -10.93
CA ILE A 88 7.53 14.06 -10.75
C ILE A 88 8.93 14.21 -10.12
N ARG A 89 9.15 13.57 -8.96
CA ARG A 89 10.43 13.62 -8.22
C ARG A 89 11.25 12.34 -8.23
N GLY A 90 10.74 11.30 -8.88
CA GLY A 90 11.38 10.00 -8.98
C GLY A 90 10.35 8.92 -9.27
N GLU A 91 10.78 7.67 -9.19
CA GLU A 91 9.94 6.51 -9.38
C GLU A 91 10.17 5.51 -8.24
N ILE A 92 9.13 4.76 -7.88
CA ILE A 92 9.20 3.69 -6.89
C ILE A 92 8.70 2.39 -7.53
N SER A 93 9.49 1.33 -7.40
CA SER A 93 9.06 -0.02 -7.78
C SER A 93 8.19 -0.59 -6.68
N VAL A 94 6.95 -0.95 -7.01
CA VAL A 94 5.99 -1.52 -6.06
C VAL A 94 5.42 -2.81 -6.62
N LEU A 95 5.18 -3.76 -5.71
CA LEU A 95 4.45 -4.99 -5.96
C LEU A 95 3.25 -5.02 -5.00
N VAL A 96 2.04 -5.03 -5.56
CA VAL A 96 0.77 -5.10 -4.82
C VAL A 96 0.11 -6.41 -5.19
N LYS A 97 -0.37 -7.15 -4.19
CA LYS A 97 -1.11 -8.39 -4.38
C LYS A 97 -2.43 -8.29 -3.61
N VAL A 98 -3.52 -8.61 -4.28
CA VAL A 98 -4.86 -8.67 -3.70
C VAL A 98 -5.26 -10.13 -3.63
N ASP A 99 -5.50 -10.62 -2.42
CA ASP A 99 -6.07 -11.94 -2.18
C ASP A 99 -7.52 -11.75 -1.72
N LEU A 100 -8.47 -11.93 -2.65
CA LEU A 100 -9.90 -11.93 -2.32
C LEU A 100 -10.22 -13.25 -1.61
N PHE A 101 -10.35 -13.20 -0.30
CA PHE A 101 -10.93 -14.30 0.45
C PHE A 101 -12.45 -14.21 0.27
N ASN A 102 -12.97 -15.01 -0.66
CA ASN A 102 -14.40 -15.12 -0.84
C ASN A 102 -14.98 -15.79 0.42
N ASP A 103 -15.49 -14.99 1.37
CA ASP A 103 -16.33 -15.50 2.44
C ASP A 103 -17.61 -16.04 1.80
N LEU A 104 -17.57 -17.31 1.38
CA LEU A 104 -18.73 -18.09 0.93
C LEU A 104 -19.70 -18.38 2.10
N ASN A 105 -19.91 -17.41 2.99
CA ASN A 105 -20.86 -17.50 4.09
C ASN A 105 -21.81 -16.30 4.06
N ARG A 106 -22.74 -16.34 3.09
CA ARG A 106 -23.91 -15.44 2.98
C ARG A 106 -24.86 -15.49 4.19
N PHE A 107 -24.53 -16.26 5.23
CA PHE A 107 -25.29 -16.39 6.47
C PHE A 107 -24.36 -16.60 7.66
N ARG A 108 -23.74 -15.54 8.17
CA ARG A 108 -23.55 -15.37 9.62
C ARG A 108 -23.13 -13.94 9.94
N GLN A 109 -24.12 -13.18 10.42
CA GLN A 109 -23.87 -12.07 11.33
C GLN A 109 -22.84 -12.52 12.37
N SER A 110 -21.82 -11.69 12.53
CA SER A 110 -21.01 -11.57 13.75
C SER A 110 -20.20 -12.83 14.12
N SER A 111 -18.89 -12.64 14.25
CA SER A 111 -17.90 -13.58 14.79
C SER A 111 -17.29 -14.60 13.82
N CYS A 112 -16.05 -14.33 13.44
CA CYS A 112 -15.03 -15.32 13.11
C CYS A 112 -13.71 -14.77 13.67
N GLY A 113 -12.89 -15.46 14.46
CA GLY A 113 -12.73 -16.90 14.60
C GLY A 113 -11.31 -17.33 14.17
N VAL A 114 -10.28 -16.80 14.85
CA VAL A 114 -8.88 -17.27 15.08
C VAL A 114 -8.23 -18.25 14.08
N LYS A 115 -6.97 -17.98 13.68
CA LYS A 115 -5.91 -19.02 13.57
C LYS A 115 -4.47 -18.47 13.70
N PHE A 116 -3.75 -18.99 14.69
CA PHE A 116 -2.30 -18.86 14.86
C PHE A 116 -1.56 -19.84 13.93
N PHE A 117 -0.38 -19.45 13.46
CA PHE A 117 0.61 -20.40 12.94
C PHE A 117 1.96 -20.15 13.62
N CYS A 118 2.66 -21.27 13.82
CA CYS A 118 3.76 -21.53 14.75
C CYS A 118 5.06 -20.78 14.43
#